data_AF-A0A1C2G3N9-F1
#
_entry.id   AF-A0A1C2G3N9-F1
#
_cell.length_a   1.000
_cell.length_b   1.000
_cell.length_c   1.000
_cell.angle_alpha   90.00
_cell.angle_beta   90.00
_cell.angle_gamma   90.00
#
_symmetry.space_group_name_H-M   'P 1'
#
loop_
_entity.id
_entity.type
_entity.pdbx_description
1 polymer ?
#
loop_
_entity_poly.entity_id
_entity_poly.type
_entity_poly.pdbx_seq_one_letter_code
_entity_poly.pdbx_strand_id
1 'polypeptide(L)'
;MSLFKRAAEVIEAKFSKIINAAEDPNDTLDLSYEKMLAGLQETRRHLADVVTEQKVLEQQMAAAQAEITRHDGDARLALQSNREDLARAALTQKQAATVKLASLTEAHDNIAAQVQKLIEYEHKFQERIDAFRTQKEVLKSQYGSAEAQVKVNESLSGLSEKLGGVGESVRRAKDKTEQMQARAQAVDTLAESGVLDDGDDRSPAERELEKLRSGGAVDSELERLKSEMKK
;
A
#
# COMPACT_ATOMS: atom_id res chain seq x y z
N MET A 1 19.03 30.54 6.90
CA MET A 1 18.42 29.22 6.60
C MET A 1 17.09 29.13 7.31
N SER A 2 16.03 28.93 6.53
CA SER A 2 14.65 29.22 6.91
C SER A 2 14.09 28.20 7.91
N LEU A 3 13.51 28.65 9.03
CA LEU A 3 12.76 27.83 9.99
C LEU A 3 11.68 26.98 9.29
N PHE A 4 11.17 27.47 8.16
CA PHE A 4 10.21 26.80 7.30
C PHE A 4 10.75 25.51 6.65
N LYS A 5 12.04 25.49 6.30
CA LYS A 5 12.68 24.28 5.75
C LYS A 5 12.81 23.21 6.83
N ARG A 6 13.15 23.64 8.06
CA ARG A 6 13.22 22.77 9.23
C ARG A 6 11.85 22.22 9.66
N ALA A 7 10.79 23.02 9.59
CA ALA A 7 9.43 22.55 9.89
C ALA A 7 8.95 21.51 8.85
N ALA A 8 9.19 21.77 7.56
CA ALA A 8 8.86 20.83 6.49
C ALA A 8 9.69 19.53 6.60
N GLU A 9 11.00 19.64 6.85
CA GLU A 9 11.91 18.50 7.05
C GLU A 9 11.55 17.67 8.30
N VAL A 10 11.08 18.31 9.38
CA VAL A 10 10.62 17.60 10.60
C VAL A 10 9.31 16.85 10.37
N ILE A 11 8.40 17.40 9.56
CA ILE A 11 7.17 16.70 9.17
C ILE A 11 7.51 15.50 8.29
N GLU A 12 8.35 15.69 7.26
CA GLU A 12 8.78 14.63 6.33
C GLU A 12 9.58 13.51 7.01
N ALA A 13 10.45 13.85 7.96
CA ALA A 13 11.24 12.89 8.75
C ALA A 13 10.39 12.12 9.78
N LYS A 14 9.28 12.69 10.25
CA LYS A 14 8.33 11.98 11.13
C LYS A 14 7.41 11.05 10.33
N PHE A 15 6.97 11.45 9.14
CA PHE A 15 6.19 10.59 8.23
C PHE A 15 6.96 9.34 7.81
N SER A 16 8.24 9.49 7.42
CA SER A 16 9.09 8.35 7.05
C SER A 16 9.38 7.39 8.22
N LYS A 17 9.39 7.87 9.47
CA LYS A 17 9.55 7.01 10.65
C LYS A 17 8.30 6.21 11.02
N ILE A 18 7.10 6.74 10.79
CA ILE A 18 5.85 6.03 11.12
C ILE A 18 5.60 4.89 10.11
N ILE A 19 5.92 5.10 8.82
CA ILE A 19 5.84 4.06 7.78
C ILE A 19 6.72 2.84 8.11
N ASN A 20 7.85 3.05 8.76
CA ASN A 20 8.79 1.98 9.11
C ASN A 20 8.47 1.27 10.45
N ALA A 21 7.49 1.76 11.22
CA ALA A 21 7.26 1.31 12.60
C ALA A 21 5.89 0.65 12.84
N ALA A 22 4.98 0.66 11.87
CA ALA A 22 3.66 0.06 12.01
C ALA A 22 3.57 -1.30 11.30
N GLU A 23 2.98 -2.28 11.98
CA GLU A 23 2.71 -3.63 11.44
C GLU A 23 1.70 -3.61 10.27
N ASP A 24 0.86 -2.57 10.15
CA ASP A 24 -0.03 -2.34 9.00
C ASP A 24 0.16 -0.92 8.40
N PRO A 25 0.64 -0.82 7.14
CA PRO A 25 0.78 0.45 6.42
C PRO A 25 -0.55 1.21 6.24
N ASN A 26 -1.69 0.50 6.19
CA ASN A 26 -2.99 1.10 5.93
C ASN A 26 -3.45 1.98 7.09
N ASP A 27 -3.35 1.48 8.32
CA ASP A 27 -3.75 2.20 9.54
C ASP A 27 -2.89 3.44 9.75
N THR A 28 -1.60 3.35 9.42
CA THR A 28 -0.67 4.48 9.48
C THR A 28 -1.05 5.61 8.52
N LEU A 29 -1.45 5.26 7.29
CA LEU A 29 -1.87 6.23 6.29
C LEU A 29 -3.19 6.90 6.69
N ASP A 30 -4.13 6.13 7.26
CA ASP A 30 -5.41 6.66 7.74
C ASP A 30 -5.19 7.61 8.94
N LEU A 31 -4.42 7.21 9.95
CA LEU A 31 -4.05 8.07 11.09
C LEU A 31 -3.34 9.35 10.66
N SER A 32 -2.45 9.26 9.66
CA SER A 32 -1.73 10.42 9.14
C SER A 32 -2.69 11.40 8.45
N TYR A 33 -3.64 10.89 7.67
CA TYR A 33 -4.66 11.72 7.03
C TYR A 33 -5.54 12.43 8.07
N GLU A 34 -5.99 11.74 9.12
CA GLU A 34 -6.75 12.34 10.21
C GLU A 34 -5.97 13.45 10.92
N LYS A 35 -4.69 13.24 11.22
CA LYS A 35 -3.82 14.27 11.81
C LYS A 35 -3.68 15.49 10.91
N MET A 36 -3.57 15.29 9.60
CA MET A 36 -3.50 16.41 8.66
C MET A 36 -4.82 17.21 8.65
N LEU A 37 -5.98 16.53 8.66
CA LEU A 37 -7.29 17.18 8.78
C LEU A 37 -7.43 17.98 10.09
N ALA A 38 -6.99 17.40 11.22
CA ALA A 38 -6.99 18.09 12.51
C ALA A 38 -6.09 19.34 12.48
N GLY A 39 -4.89 19.25 11.91
CA GLY A 39 -4.00 20.39 11.74
C GLY A 39 -4.57 21.48 10.84
N LEU A 40 -5.37 21.12 9.83
CA LEU A 40 -6.05 22.09 8.96
C LEU A 40 -7.13 22.83 9.74
N GLN A 41 -7.90 22.11 10.56
CA GLN A 41 -8.90 22.72 11.43
C GLN A 41 -8.27 23.67 12.46
N GLU A 42 -7.14 23.29 13.05
CA GLU A 42 -6.36 24.15 13.95
C GLU A 42 -5.84 25.40 13.23
N THR A 43 -5.30 25.26 12.01
CA THR A 43 -4.87 26.38 11.17
C THR A 43 -6.01 27.35 10.88
N ARG A 44 -7.20 26.83 10.55
CA ARG A 44 -8.41 27.66 10.32
C ARG A 44 -8.84 28.40 11.57
N ARG A 45 -8.74 27.77 12.75
CA ARG A 45 -9.04 28.41 14.03
C ARG A 45 -8.06 29.55 14.31
N HIS A 46 -6.76 29.32 14.16
CA HIS A 46 -5.76 30.37 14.34
C HIS A 46 -5.94 31.53 13.36
N LEU A 47 -6.27 31.23 12.09
CA LEU A 47 -6.60 32.27 11.12
C LEU A 47 -7.81 33.09 11.58
N ALA A 48 -8.86 32.45 12.10
CA ALA A 48 -10.03 33.16 12.62
C ALA A 48 -9.69 34.06 13.82
N ASP A 49 -8.81 33.60 14.72
CA ASP A 49 -8.34 34.40 15.86
C ASP A 49 -7.60 35.66 15.38
N VAL A 50 -6.67 35.52 14.42
CA VAL A 50 -5.91 36.66 13.87
C VAL A 50 -6.80 37.61 13.07
N VAL A 51 -7.77 37.10 12.30
CA VAL A 51 -8.77 37.94 11.60
C VAL A 51 -9.63 38.71 12.62
N THR A 52 -9.95 38.10 13.76
CA THR A 52 -10.68 38.78 14.84
C THR A 52 -9.85 39.93 15.40
N GLU A 53 -8.56 39.72 15.67
CA GLU A 53 -7.64 40.77 16.12
C GLU A 53 -7.54 41.91 15.09
N GLN A 54 -7.44 41.58 13.80
CA GLN A 54 -7.49 42.56 12.72
C GLN A 54 -8.76 43.42 12.79
N LYS A 55 -9.92 42.77 13.02
CA LYS A 55 -11.21 43.47 13.07
C LYS A 55 -11.37 44.35 14.31
N VAL A 56 -10.78 43.95 15.43
CA VAL A 56 -10.70 44.78 16.63
C VAL A 56 -9.88 46.04 16.34
N LEU A 57 -8.74 45.93 15.64
CA LEU A 57 -7.94 47.10 15.24
C LEU A 57 -8.72 48.03 14.32
N GLU A 58 -9.46 47.51 13.34
CA GLU A 58 -10.29 48.34 12.46
C GLU A 58 -11.35 49.14 13.24
N GLN A 59 -11.97 48.54 14.25
CA GLN A 59 -12.91 49.24 15.13
C GLN A 59 -12.21 50.36 15.93
N GLN A 60 -11.01 50.11 16.44
CA GLN A 60 -10.22 51.11 17.15
C GLN A 60 -9.77 52.25 16.24
N MET A 61 -9.40 51.94 14.99
CA MET A 61 -9.08 52.92 13.96
C MET A 61 -10.30 53.79 13.63
N ALA A 62 -11.48 53.19 13.46
CA ALA A 62 -12.72 53.92 13.23
C ALA A 62 -13.07 54.87 14.39
N ALA A 63 -12.86 54.43 15.64
CA ALA A 63 -13.04 55.27 16.82
C ALA A 63 -12.05 56.45 16.85
N ALA A 64 -10.77 56.21 16.59
CA ALA A 64 -9.76 57.27 16.51
C ALA A 64 -10.07 58.27 15.37
N GLN A 65 -10.55 57.78 14.23
CA GLN A 65 -10.97 58.63 13.12
C GLN A 65 -12.18 59.51 13.48
N ALA A 66 -13.15 58.97 14.24
CA ALA A 66 -14.27 59.75 14.76
C ALA A 66 -13.82 60.82 15.77
N GLU A 67 -12.85 60.51 16.64
CA GLU A 67 -12.22 61.49 17.55
C GLU A 67 -11.56 62.64 16.77
N ILE A 68 -10.81 62.33 15.70
CA ILE A 68 -10.19 63.33 14.82
C ILE A 68 -11.25 64.26 14.22
N THR A 69 -12.33 63.70 13.66
CA THR A 69 -13.41 64.48 13.04
C THR A 69 -14.13 65.35 14.07
N ARG A 70 -14.39 64.83 15.27
CA ARG A 70 -15.02 65.58 16.36
C ARG A 70 -14.16 66.76 16.78
N HIS A 71 -12.88 66.53 17.04
CA HIS A 71 -11.95 67.58 17.46
C HIS A 71 -11.69 68.63 16.37
N ASP A 72 -11.75 68.24 15.09
CA ASP A 72 -11.75 69.20 13.97
C ASP A 72 -13.00 70.10 13.99
N GLY A 73 -14.17 69.52 14.23
CA GLY A 73 -15.42 70.26 14.40
C GLY A 73 -15.38 71.23 15.60
N ASP A 74 -14.93 70.75 16.76
CA ASP A 74 -14.77 71.56 17.97
C ASP A 74 -13.82 72.75 17.74
N ALA A 75 -12.70 72.52 17.04
CA ALA A 75 -11.75 73.57 16.70
C ALA A 75 -12.37 74.64 15.79
N ARG A 76 -13.13 74.23 14.77
CA ARG A 76 -13.83 75.17 13.86
C ARG A 76 -14.89 75.98 14.61
N LEU A 77 -15.66 75.35 15.50
CA LEU A 77 -16.68 76.03 16.30
C LEU A 77 -16.05 77.05 17.27
N ALA A 78 -14.94 76.69 17.91
CA ALA A 78 -14.20 77.59 18.79
C ALA A 78 -13.65 78.80 18.03
N LEU A 79 -13.12 78.62 16.82
CA LEU A 79 -12.67 79.72 15.96
C LEU A 79 -13.83 80.64 15.54
N GLN A 80 -14.98 80.08 15.16
CA GLN A 80 -16.18 80.89 14.87
C GLN A 80 -16.65 81.73 16.07
N SER A 81 -16.36 81.26 17.28
CA SER A 81 -16.67 81.94 18.53
C SER A 81 -15.55 82.87 19.02
N ASN A 82 -14.49 83.10 18.21
CA ASN A 82 -13.29 83.85 18.58
C ASN A 82 -12.59 83.35 19.86
N ARG A 83 -12.69 82.05 20.16
CA ARG A 83 -12.01 81.40 21.29
C ARG A 83 -10.81 80.60 20.80
N GLU A 84 -9.72 81.30 20.51
CA GLU A 84 -8.50 80.69 19.97
C GLU A 84 -7.83 79.70 20.92
N ASP A 85 -7.94 79.92 22.23
CA ASP A 85 -7.43 79.04 23.28
C ASP A 85 -8.09 77.65 23.21
N LEU A 86 -9.41 77.60 23.08
CA LEU A 86 -10.17 76.36 22.92
C LEU A 86 -9.90 75.70 21.56
N ALA A 87 -9.74 76.49 20.50
CA ALA A 87 -9.39 75.98 19.19
C ALA A 87 -8.02 75.28 19.21
N ARG A 88 -7.02 75.89 19.84
CA ARG A 88 -5.68 75.29 20.02
C ARG A 88 -5.77 73.99 20.82
N ALA A 89 -6.51 73.98 21.93
CA ALA A 89 -6.69 72.78 22.73
C ALA A 89 -7.35 71.63 21.94
N ALA A 90 -8.40 71.92 21.17
CA ALA A 90 -9.06 70.93 20.31
C ALA A 90 -8.11 70.40 19.21
N LEU A 91 -7.30 71.27 18.59
CA LEU A 91 -6.30 70.86 17.62
C LEU A 91 -5.20 69.99 18.23
N THR A 92 -4.78 70.24 19.47
CA THR A 92 -3.83 69.36 20.18
C THR A 92 -4.42 67.96 20.40
N GLN A 93 -5.69 67.86 20.79
CA GLN A 93 -6.38 66.58 20.94
C GLN A 93 -6.54 65.86 19.59
N LYS A 94 -6.89 66.59 18.53
CA LYS A 94 -6.92 66.07 17.16
C LYS A 94 -5.56 65.49 16.76
N GLN A 95 -4.48 66.20 17.05
CA GLN A 95 -3.13 65.74 16.71
C GLN A 95 -2.76 64.46 17.46
N ALA A 96 -3.11 64.34 18.75
CA ALA A 96 -2.92 63.12 19.51
C ALA A 96 -3.71 61.94 18.92
N ALA A 97 -4.97 62.14 18.55
CA ALA A 97 -5.80 61.12 17.90
C ALA A 97 -5.25 60.71 16.52
N THR A 98 -4.69 61.64 15.75
CA THR A 98 -4.01 61.35 14.47
C THR A 98 -2.78 60.48 14.66
N VAL A 99 -1.94 60.76 15.67
CA VAL A 99 -0.77 59.92 15.99
C VAL A 99 -1.20 58.51 16.40
N LYS A 100 -2.25 58.41 17.24
CA LYS A 100 -2.84 57.11 17.63
C LYS A 100 -3.35 56.35 16.41
N LEU A 101 -4.07 57.00 15.51
CA LEU A 101 -4.57 56.38 14.27
C LEU A 101 -3.41 55.83 13.42
N ALA A 102 -2.35 56.62 13.23
CA ALA A 102 -1.18 56.17 12.45
C ALA A 102 -0.54 54.90 13.04
N SER A 103 -0.39 54.84 14.37
CA SER A 103 0.14 53.64 15.05
C SER A 103 -0.79 52.42 14.91
N LEU A 104 -2.11 52.63 15.00
CA LEU A 104 -3.09 51.56 14.79
C LEU A 104 -3.10 51.06 13.34
N THR A 105 -2.95 51.95 12.36
CA THR A 105 -2.84 51.59 10.94
C THR A 105 -1.60 50.72 10.68
N GLU A 106 -0.44 51.10 11.23
CA GLU A 106 0.78 50.29 11.10
C GLU A 106 0.60 48.89 11.71
N ALA A 107 -0.02 48.80 12.89
CA ALA A 107 -0.35 47.52 13.50
C ALA A 107 -1.33 46.70 12.64
N HIS A 108 -2.36 47.33 12.07
CA HIS A 108 -3.33 46.69 11.19
C HIS A 108 -2.68 46.14 9.92
N ASP A 109 -1.84 46.92 9.25
CA ASP A 109 -1.15 46.50 8.03
C ASP A 109 -0.24 45.28 8.29
N ASN A 110 0.44 45.26 9.43
CA ASN A 110 1.27 44.13 9.86
C ASN A 110 0.44 42.87 10.11
N ILE A 111 -0.74 42.99 10.71
CA ILE A 111 -1.66 41.85 10.91
C ILE A 111 -2.28 41.42 9.59
N ALA A 112 -2.69 42.35 8.73
CA ALA A 112 -3.25 42.07 7.41
C ALA A 112 -2.28 41.24 6.54
N ALA A 113 -1.00 41.59 6.57
CA ALA A 113 0.05 40.82 5.89
C ALA A 113 0.22 39.40 6.47
N GLN A 114 0.01 39.21 7.78
CA GLN A 114 0.04 37.90 8.42
C GLN A 114 -1.19 37.05 8.06
N VAL A 115 -2.39 37.66 8.06
CA VAL A 115 -3.64 37.03 7.62
C VAL A 115 -3.48 36.48 6.20
N GLN A 116 -2.96 37.30 5.28
CA GLN A 116 -2.77 36.87 3.89
C GLN A 116 -1.82 35.67 3.78
N LYS A 117 -0.71 35.67 4.52
CA LYS A 117 0.23 34.54 4.56
C LYS A 117 -0.40 33.26 5.14
N LEU A 118 -1.25 33.40 6.16
CA LEU A 118 -1.96 32.26 6.76
C LEU A 118 -3.01 31.69 5.81
N ILE A 119 -3.71 32.52 5.04
CA ILE A 119 -4.64 32.08 3.99
C ILE A 119 -3.88 31.28 2.91
N GLU A 120 -2.74 31.79 2.43
CA GLU A 120 -1.92 31.06 1.46
C GLU A 120 -1.38 29.72 2.01
N TYR A 121 -1.04 29.70 3.30
CA TYR A 121 -0.60 28.49 3.97
C TYR A 121 -1.73 27.45 4.09
N GLU A 122 -2.93 27.88 4.50
CA GLU A 122 -4.13 27.05 4.59
C GLU A 122 -4.45 26.41 3.23
N HIS A 123 -4.42 27.20 2.15
CA HIS A 123 -4.62 26.70 0.79
C HIS A 123 -3.59 25.64 0.40
N LYS A 124 -2.29 25.92 0.60
CA LYS A 124 -1.22 24.94 0.32
C LYS A 124 -1.32 23.69 1.17
N PHE A 125 -1.82 23.81 2.40
CA PHE A 125 -1.99 22.68 3.29
C PHE A 125 -3.17 21.80 2.86
N GLN A 126 -4.27 22.43 2.43
CA GLN A 126 -5.40 21.75 1.79
C GLN A 126 -4.98 20.98 0.54
N GLU A 127 -4.20 21.60 -0.36
CA GLU A 127 -3.67 20.93 -1.56
C GLU A 127 -2.83 19.69 -1.20
N ARG A 128 -2.00 19.77 -0.16
CA ARG A 128 -1.21 18.65 0.35
C ARG A 128 -2.08 17.53 0.92
N ILE A 129 -3.17 17.87 1.61
CA ILE A 129 -4.15 16.91 2.12
C ILE A 129 -4.81 16.15 0.98
N ASP A 130 -5.20 16.84 -0.09
CA ASP A 130 -5.85 16.23 -1.25
C ASP A 130 -4.90 15.33 -2.04
N ALA A 131 -3.64 15.77 -2.20
CA ALA A 131 -2.59 14.95 -2.79
C ALA A 131 -2.33 13.69 -1.95
N PHE A 132 -2.23 13.84 -0.62
CA PHE A 132 -2.01 12.72 0.29
C PHE A 132 -3.18 11.73 0.29
N ARG A 133 -4.43 12.21 0.22
CA ARG A 133 -5.61 11.36 0.08
C ARG A 133 -5.50 10.46 -1.15
N THR A 134 -5.11 11.03 -2.29
CA THR A 134 -4.95 10.27 -3.54
C THR A 134 -3.83 9.24 -3.43
N GLN A 135 -2.67 9.64 -2.89
CA GLN A 135 -1.53 8.73 -2.66
C GLN A 135 -1.89 7.60 -1.69
N LYS A 136 -2.65 7.89 -0.65
CA LYS A 136 -3.17 6.89 0.30
C LYS A 136 -3.95 5.81 -0.44
N GLU A 137 -4.96 6.17 -1.22
CA GLU A 137 -5.79 5.18 -1.94
C GLU A 137 -4.97 4.32 -2.90
N VAL A 138 -4.00 4.92 -3.60
CA VAL A 138 -3.07 4.19 -4.48
C VAL A 138 -2.22 3.20 -3.68
N LEU A 139 -1.65 3.62 -2.54
CA LEU A 139 -0.82 2.77 -1.70
C LEU A 139 -1.62 1.63 -1.06
N LYS A 140 -2.84 1.89 -0.58
CA LYS A 140 -3.73 0.83 -0.04
C LYS A 140 -4.04 -0.22 -1.10
N SER A 141 -4.32 0.19 -2.34
CA SER A 141 -4.58 -0.72 -3.47
C SER A 141 -3.35 -1.55 -3.86
N GLN A 142 -2.17 -0.93 -3.91
CA GLN A 142 -0.91 -1.63 -4.19
C GLN A 142 -0.57 -2.64 -3.09
N TYR A 143 -0.77 -2.27 -1.82
CA TYR A 143 -0.57 -3.17 -0.69
C TYR A 143 -1.52 -4.37 -0.75
N GLY A 144 -2.83 -4.15 -0.95
CA GLY A 144 -3.80 -5.24 -1.08
C GLY A 144 -3.50 -6.17 -2.26
N SER A 145 -2.99 -5.63 -3.38
CA SER A 145 -2.57 -6.43 -4.53
C SER A 145 -1.34 -7.29 -4.22
N ALA A 146 -0.33 -6.72 -3.54
CA ALA A 146 0.85 -7.45 -3.11
C ALA A 146 0.51 -8.53 -2.07
N GLU A 147 -0.35 -8.23 -1.10
CA GLU A 147 -0.84 -9.18 -0.10
C GLU A 147 -1.59 -10.35 -0.77
N ALA A 148 -2.46 -10.07 -1.74
CA ALA A 148 -3.14 -11.11 -2.52
C ALA A 148 -2.15 -11.99 -3.29
N GLN A 149 -1.11 -11.39 -3.90
CA GLN A 149 -0.07 -12.13 -4.63
C GLN A 149 0.74 -13.05 -3.70
N VAL A 150 1.07 -12.59 -2.49
CA VAL A 150 1.72 -13.42 -1.46
C VAL A 150 0.81 -14.58 -1.06
N LYS A 151 -0.47 -14.32 -0.73
CA LYS A 151 -1.44 -15.36 -0.35
C LYS A 151 -1.64 -16.41 -1.46
N VAL A 152 -1.67 -16.01 -2.72
CA VAL A 152 -1.75 -16.93 -3.87
C VAL A 152 -0.48 -17.78 -3.96
N ASN A 153 0.70 -17.18 -3.84
CA ASN A 153 1.97 -17.91 -3.89
C ASN A 153 2.13 -18.88 -2.71
N GLU A 154 1.71 -18.50 -1.50
CA GLU A 154 1.69 -19.37 -0.32
C GLU A 154 0.72 -20.53 -0.51
N SER A 155 -0.47 -20.27 -1.04
CA SER A 155 -1.46 -21.32 -1.35
C SER A 155 -0.97 -22.28 -2.42
N LEU A 156 -0.30 -21.78 -3.47
CA LEU A 156 0.31 -22.60 -4.51
C LEU A 156 1.49 -23.41 -3.98
N SER A 157 2.31 -22.82 -3.10
CA SER A 157 3.44 -23.52 -2.47
C SER A 157 2.95 -24.62 -1.53
N GLY A 158 1.95 -24.35 -0.69
CA GLY A 158 1.32 -25.36 0.16
C GLY A 158 0.54 -26.42 -0.63
N LEU A 159 0.01 -26.08 -1.82
CA LEU A 159 -0.56 -27.05 -2.75
C LEU A 159 0.53 -27.90 -3.41
N SER A 160 1.67 -27.31 -3.78
CA SER A 160 2.83 -28.01 -4.34
C SER A 160 3.45 -28.98 -3.32
N GLU A 161 3.49 -28.61 -2.04
CA GLU A 161 3.89 -29.50 -0.95
C GLU A 161 2.92 -30.69 -0.78
N LYS A 162 1.60 -30.46 -0.87
CA LYS A 162 0.58 -31.53 -0.85
C LYS A 162 0.60 -32.41 -2.10
N LEU A 163 0.86 -31.84 -3.28
CA LEU A 163 0.98 -32.56 -4.55
C LEU A 163 2.32 -33.30 -4.68
N GLY A 164 3.39 -32.80 -4.04
CA GLY A 164 4.67 -33.51 -3.92
C GLY A 164 4.52 -34.87 -3.25
N GLY A 165 3.64 -34.97 -2.24
CA GLY A 165 3.25 -36.24 -1.63
C GLY A 165 2.53 -37.20 -2.59
N VAL A 166 1.75 -36.68 -3.55
CA VAL A 166 1.05 -37.48 -4.57
C VAL A 166 2.05 -38.13 -5.55
N GLY A 167 3.05 -37.37 -6.00
CA GLY A 167 4.12 -37.89 -6.87
C GLY A 167 4.93 -39.02 -6.23
N GLU A 168 5.24 -38.91 -4.93
CA GLU A 168 5.91 -39.98 -4.19
C GLU A 168 5.03 -41.24 -4.05
N SER A 169 3.73 -41.09 -3.78
CA SER A 169 2.80 -42.24 -3.77
C SER A 169 2.63 -42.91 -5.13
N VAL A 170 2.62 -42.14 -6.23
CA VAL A 170 2.58 -42.71 -7.60
C VAL A 170 3.87 -43.46 -7.91
N ARG A 171 5.04 -42.93 -7.52
CA ARG A 171 6.32 -43.62 -7.68
C ARG A 171 6.37 -44.93 -6.89
N ARG A 172 5.94 -44.93 -5.63
CA ARG A 172 5.81 -46.15 -4.81
C ARG A 172 4.86 -47.18 -5.41
N ALA A 173 3.73 -46.75 -5.99
CA ALA A 173 2.80 -47.64 -6.65
C ALA A 173 3.41 -48.28 -7.91
N LYS A 174 4.16 -47.50 -8.70
CA LYS A 174 4.89 -47.99 -9.87
C LYS A 174 5.99 -48.99 -9.49
N ASP A 175 6.84 -48.65 -8.52
CA ASP A 175 7.91 -49.54 -8.04
C ASP A 175 7.36 -50.86 -7.50
N LYS A 176 6.22 -50.82 -6.79
CA LYS A 176 5.56 -52.03 -6.28
C LYS A 176 4.97 -52.89 -7.40
N THR A 177 4.44 -52.26 -8.45
CA THR A 177 3.91 -52.96 -9.63
C THR A 177 5.04 -53.63 -10.39
N GLU A 178 6.16 -52.94 -10.62
CA GLU A 178 7.34 -53.51 -11.26
C GLU A 178 7.94 -54.66 -10.44
N GLN A 179 7.98 -54.54 -9.12
CA GLN A 179 8.42 -55.63 -8.24
C GLN A 179 7.46 -56.83 -8.26
N MET A 180 6.15 -56.60 -8.34
CA MET A 180 5.16 -57.67 -8.51
C MET A 180 5.30 -58.35 -9.87
N GLN A 181 5.53 -57.59 -10.95
CA GLN A 181 5.78 -58.12 -12.28
C GLN A 181 7.07 -58.94 -12.34
N ALA A 182 8.16 -58.46 -11.72
CA ALA A 182 9.41 -59.21 -11.64
C ALA A 182 9.26 -60.51 -10.83
N ARG A 183 8.46 -60.49 -9.75
CA ARG A 183 8.13 -61.70 -8.99
C ARG A 183 7.27 -62.67 -9.80
N ALA A 184 6.27 -62.18 -10.53
CA ALA A 184 5.45 -63.02 -11.41
C ALA A 184 6.31 -63.69 -12.49
N GLN A 185 7.20 -62.94 -13.14
CA GLN A 185 8.15 -63.49 -14.11
C GLN A 185 9.09 -64.52 -13.47
N ALA A 186 9.58 -64.29 -12.25
CA ALA A 186 10.41 -65.27 -11.54
C ALA A 186 9.63 -66.55 -11.19
N VAL A 187 8.34 -66.44 -10.85
CA VAL A 187 7.46 -67.59 -10.62
C VAL A 187 7.16 -68.34 -11.92
N ASP A 188 6.92 -67.63 -13.03
CA ASP A 188 6.75 -68.25 -14.36
C ASP A 188 8.02 -68.98 -14.80
N THR A 189 9.19 -68.39 -14.56
CA THR A 189 10.48 -69.05 -14.84
C THR A 189 10.71 -70.25 -13.92
N LEU A 190 10.26 -70.19 -12.67
CA LEU A 190 10.32 -71.33 -11.73
C LEU A 190 9.34 -72.45 -12.12
N ALA A 191 8.16 -72.10 -12.65
CA ALA A 191 7.18 -73.03 -13.21
C ALA A 191 7.68 -73.68 -14.51
N GLU A 192 8.36 -72.94 -15.40
CA GLU A 192 9.07 -73.49 -16.56
C GLU A 192 10.28 -74.36 -16.17
N SER A 193 10.96 -74.03 -15.06
CA SER A 193 12.08 -74.82 -14.53
C SER A 193 11.66 -76.09 -13.77
N GLY A 194 10.35 -76.26 -13.52
CA GLY A 194 9.76 -77.52 -13.05
C GLY A 194 10.17 -77.96 -11.64
N VAL A 195 10.15 -77.06 -10.65
CA VAL A 195 10.49 -77.39 -9.24
C VAL A 195 9.31 -77.24 -8.27
N LEU A 196 8.06 -77.14 -8.76
CA LEU A 196 6.88 -77.15 -7.90
C LEU A 196 5.87 -78.21 -8.33
N ASP A 197 6.01 -79.36 -7.66
CA ASP A 197 4.96 -80.20 -7.08
C ASP A 197 3.92 -80.86 -8.00
N ASP A 198 4.00 -82.20 -8.05
CA ASP A 198 3.08 -83.10 -7.33
C ASP A 198 2.57 -84.27 -8.21
N GLY A 199 2.87 -85.49 -7.76
CA GLY A 199 2.37 -86.80 -8.19
C GLY A 199 2.08 -87.08 -9.68
N ASP A 200 3.02 -87.71 -10.40
CA ASP A 200 2.68 -88.53 -11.56
C ASP A 200 3.63 -89.75 -11.70
N ASP A 201 3.02 -90.93 -11.70
CA ASP A 201 3.60 -92.25 -11.47
C ASP A 201 3.93 -92.94 -12.81
N ARG A 202 4.86 -92.37 -13.61
CA ARG A 202 5.17 -92.86 -14.97
C ARG A 202 6.63 -93.25 -15.21
N SER A 203 6.80 -94.40 -15.85
CA SER A 203 8.09 -95.08 -15.98
C SER A 203 9.02 -94.46 -17.04
N PRO A 204 10.35 -94.67 -16.96
CA PRO A 204 11.32 -94.16 -17.93
C PRO A 204 11.07 -94.58 -19.39
N ALA A 205 10.44 -95.74 -19.61
CA ALA A 205 10.17 -96.28 -20.93
C ALA A 205 9.09 -95.50 -21.71
N GLU A 206 8.15 -94.87 -21.00
CA GLU A 206 7.08 -94.07 -21.63
C GLU A 206 7.58 -92.69 -22.08
N ARG A 207 8.63 -92.16 -21.44
CA ARG A 207 9.30 -90.91 -21.84
C ARG A 207 10.14 -91.04 -23.10
N GLU A 208 10.62 -92.23 -23.41
CA GLU A 208 11.47 -92.48 -24.59
C GLU A 208 10.65 -92.72 -25.87
N LEU A 209 9.41 -93.21 -25.73
CA LEU A 209 8.46 -93.41 -26.83
C LEU A 209 7.81 -92.10 -27.33
N GLU A 210 7.63 -91.10 -26.48
CA GLU A 210 7.04 -89.81 -26.88
C GLU A 210 8.06 -88.90 -27.62
N LYS A 211 9.34 -88.97 -27.24
CA LYS A 211 10.43 -88.28 -27.97
C LYS A 211 10.64 -88.82 -29.38
N LEU A 212 10.23 -90.06 -29.66
CA LEU A 212 10.22 -90.66 -31.00
C LEU A 212 8.99 -90.27 -31.82
N ARG A 213 7.92 -89.77 -31.18
CA ARG A 213 6.68 -89.33 -31.86
C ARG A 213 6.66 -87.85 -32.24
N SER A 214 7.44 -87.01 -31.57
CA SER A 214 7.45 -85.56 -31.79
C SER A 214 8.50 -85.05 -32.80
N GLY A 215 9.20 -85.93 -33.52
CA GLY A 215 10.33 -85.57 -34.42
C GLY A 215 10.03 -85.47 -35.92
N GLY A 216 8.76 -85.46 -36.35
CA GLY A 216 8.39 -85.73 -37.76
C GLY A 216 7.69 -84.62 -38.57
N ALA A 217 7.58 -83.38 -38.07
CA ALA A 217 6.75 -82.36 -38.75
C ALA A 217 7.42 -81.01 -39.02
N VAL A 218 8.68 -80.81 -38.60
CA VAL A 218 9.35 -79.50 -38.68
C VAL A 218 10.22 -79.35 -39.95
N ASP A 219 10.66 -80.46 -40.55
CA ASP A 219 11.51 -80.43 -41.75
C ASP A 219 10.71 -80.28 -43.07
N SER A 220 9.44 -80.72 -43.10
CA SER A 220 8.56 -80.56 -44.26
C SER A 220 8.05 -79.13 -44.46
N GLU A 221 8.00 -78.32 -43.40
CA GLU A 221 7.53 -76.93 -43.42
C GLU A 221 8.65 -75.95 -43.87
N LEU A 222 9.93 -76.29 -43.63
CA LEU A 222 11.08 -75.44 -43.95
C LEU A 222 11.49 -75.50 -45.44
N GLU A 223 11.38 -76.68 -46.08
CA GLU A 223 11.58 -76.83 -47.53
C GLU A 223 10.51 -76.07 -48.34
N ARG A 224 9.28 -76.01 -47.82
CA ARG A 224 8.19 -75.22 -48.41
C ARG A 224 8.49 -73.71 -48.36
N LEU A 225 8.99 -73.21 -47.24
CA LEU A 225 9.40 -71.80 -47.08
C LEU A 225 10.63 -71.41 -47.91
N LYS A 226 11.57 -72.33 -48.16
CA LYS A 226 12.74 -72.06 -49.04
C LYS A 226 12.37 -72.00 -50.52
N SER A 227 11.32 -72.70 -50.96
CA SER A 227 10.88 -72.68 -52.36
C SER A 227 10.04 -71.46 -52.74
N GLU A 228 9.41 -70.78 -51.77
CA GLU A 228 8.68 -69.52 -51.99
C GLU A 228 9.59 -68.28 -52.08
N MET A 229 10.82 -68.33 -51.56
CA MET A 229 11.74 -67.17 -51.56
C MET A 229 12.70 -67.12 -52.75
N LYS A 230 12.53 -67.98 -53.77
CA LYS A 230 13.43 -68.08 -54.94
C LYS A 230 12.80 -67.69 -56.29
N LYS A 231 11.77 -66.82 -56.28
CA LYS A 231 11.33 -66.06 -57.47
C LYS A 231 11.08 -64.61 -57.12
#